data_AF-A0A7S3ILD0-F1
#
_entry.id   AF-A0A7S3ILD0-F1
#
_cell.length_a   1.000
_cell.length_b   1.000
_cell.length_c   1.000
_cell.angle_alpha   90.00
_cell.angle_beta   90.00
_cell.angle_gamma   90.00
#
_symmetry.space_group_name_H-M   'P 1'
#
loop_
_entity.id
_entity.type
_entity.pdbx_description
1 polymer ?
#
loop_
_entity_poly.entity_id
_entity_poly.type
_entity_poly.pdbx_seq_one_letter_code
_entity_poly.pdbx_strand_id
1 'polypeptide(L)'
;DYVFEINPEQYLYKSDEGKCYFVIHKCRLPGKNKNLYLIGDAFLRHFYSVYDFDKDQVGLGVNIHSKGKVQMYKPGERPSDSMKTEISEENMEQAVTQAVQQQTA
;
A
#
# COMPACT_ATOMS: atom_id res chain seq x y z
N ASP A 1 -12.65 -5.53 15.25
CA ASP A 1 -11.47 -5.79 14.40
C ASP A 1 -11.62 -5.10 13.05
N TYR A 2 -10.53 -4.59 12.51
CA TYR A 2 -10.46 -3.89 11.22
C TYR A 2 -9.23 -4.37 10.46
N VAL A 3 -9.33 -4.34 9.13
CA VAL A 3 -8.21 -4.57 8.22
C VAL A 3 -7.77 -3.23 7.64
N PHE A 4 -6.48 -2.96 7.71
CA PHE A 4 -5.83 -1.80 7.12
C PHE A 4 -4.99 -2.27 5.93
N GLU A 5 -5.44 -1.96 4.72
CA GLU A 5 -4.83 -2.44 3.48
C GLU A 5 -4.10 -1.30 2.77
N ILE A 6 -2.85 -1.56 2.38
CA ILE A 6 -1.99 -0.66 1.63
C ILE A 6 -1.80 -1.24 0.23
N ASN A 7 -2.11 -0.44 -0.79
CA ASN A 7 -1.96 -0.86 -2.18
C ASN A 7 -0.46 -0.87 -2.60
N PRO A 8 -0.08 -1.69 -3.60
CA PRO A 8 1.32 -1.81 -4.03
C PRO A 8 2.03 -0.50 -4.36
N GLU A 9 1.33 0.42 -5.00
CA GLU A 9 1.86 1.73 -5.37
C GLU A 9 2.33 2.57 -4.17
N GLN A 10 1.83 2.27 -2.96
CA GLN A 10 2.09 3.06 -1.77
C GLN A 10 3.33 2.56 -0.99
N TYR A 11 3.68 1.27 -1.11
CA TYR A 11 4.89 0.68 -0.50
C TYR A 11 6.01 0.39 -1.49
N LEU A 12 5.81 0.66 -2.78
CA LEU A 12 6.86 0.58 -3.80
C LEU A 12 7.41 1.97 -4.10
N TYR A 13 8.71 2.14 -3.92
CA TYR A 13 9.44 3.32 -4.36
C TYR A 13 9.80 3.17 -5.84
N LYS A 14 9.31 4.09 -6.68
CA LYS A 14 9.63 4.16 -8.11
C LYS A 14 10.90 5.01 -8.29
N SER A 15 11.94 4.41 -8.84
CA SER A 15 13.18 5.10 -9.24
C SER A 15 13.05 5.66 -10.65
N ASP A 16 13.79 6.74 -10.93
CA ASP A 16 13.88 7.37 -12.25
C ASP A 16 14.38 6.41 -13.35
N GLU A 17 15.03 5.30 -12.99
CA GLU A 17 15.45 4.23 -13.91
C GLU A 17 14.33 3.23 -14.28
N GLY A 18 13.08 3.51 -13.91
CA GLY A 18 11.94 2.61 -14.18
C GLY A 18 11.92 1.35 -13.30
N LYS A 19 12.71 1.32 -12.22
CA LYS A 19 12.76 0.22 -11.25
C LYS A 19 11.88 0.52 -10.03
N CYS A 20 11.21 -0.50 -9.49
CA CYS A 20 10.44 -0.41 -8.26
C CYS A 20 11.15 -1.14 -7.11
N TYR A 21 11.20 -0.50 -5.94
CA TYR A 21 11.85 -1.04 -4.75
C TYR A 21 10.86 -1.15 -3.58
N PHE A 22 10.91 -2.26 -2.85
CA PHE A 22 10.15 -2.39 -1.61
C PHE A 22 10.76 -1.51 -0.53
N VAL A 23 9.93 -0.68 0.11
CA VAL A 23 10.31 0.09 1.31
C VAL A 23 10.09 -0.71 2.61
N ILE A 24 9.51 -1.91 2.50
CA ILE A 24 9.31 -2.84 3.61
C ILE A 24 10.51 -3.77 3.68
N HIS A 25 11.19 -3.78 4.82
CA HIS A 25 12.42 -4.54 5.01
C HIS A 25 12.30 -5.54 6.17
N LYS A 26 13.01 -6.66 6.04
CA LYS A 26 13.17 -7.62 7.14
C LYS A 26 14.02 -7.00 8.24
N CYS A 27 13.38 -6.58 9.34
CA CYS A 27 14.09 -6.14 10.53
C CYS A 27 14.49 -7.35 11.39
N ARG A 28 15.79 -7.66 11.45
CA ARG A 28 16.31 -8.77 12.28
C ARG A 28 16.60 -8.25 13.69
N LEU A 29 15.56 -8.18 14.52
CA LEU A 29 15.72 -7.79 15.92
C LEU A 29 16.27 -8.98 16.75
N PRO A 30 17.34 -8.79 17.55
CA PRO A 30 17.92 -9.85 18.34
C PRO A 30 17.05 -10.23 19.55
N GLY A 31 17.27 -11.44 20.07
CA GLY A 31 16.73 -11.88 21.36
C GLY A 31 15.20 -12.03 21.39
N LYS A 32 14.57 -11.50 22.45
CA LYS A 32 13.13 -11.65 22.73
C LYS A 32 12.23 -10.93 21.70
N ASN A 33 12.79 -10.03 20.89
CA ASN A 33 12.04 -9.16 19.97
C ASN A 33 11.94 -9.71 18.53
N LYS A 34 12.30 -10.98 18.30
CA LYS A 34 12.34 -11.60 16.96
C LYS A 34 11.01 -11.57 16.17
N ASN A 35 9.88 -11.37 16.86
CA ASN A 35 8.54 -11.36 16.27
C ASN A 35 7.90 -9.96 16.25
N LEU A 36 8.70 -8.91 16.46
CA LEU A 36 8.21 -7.54 16.49
C LEU A 36 8.23 -6.94 15.08
N TYR A 37 7.12 -6.30 14.71
CA TYR A 37 6.97 -5.59 13.45
C TYR A 37 7.00 -4.09 13.71
N LEU A 38 7.84 -3.38 12.97
CA LEU A 38 7.92 -1.93 13.04
C LEU A 38 7.06 -1.33 11.93
N ILE A 39 6.06 -0.55 12.34
CA ILE A 39 5.14 0.14 11.45
C ILE A 39 5.62 1.59 11.33
N GLY A 40 6.21 1.92 10.18
CA GLY A 40 6.82 3.22 9.93
C GLY A 40 6.10 4.03 8.86
N ASP A 41 6.86 4.93 8.22
CA ASP A 41 6.38 5.89 7.23
C ASP A 41 5.49 5.29 6.13
N ALA A 42 5.85 4.11 5.61
CA ALA A 42 5.07 3.40 4.58
C ALA A 42 3.61 3.16 4.97
N PHE A 43 3.31 3.08 6.26
CA PHE A 43 1.96 2.96 6.80
C PHE A 43 1.45 4.29 7.37
N LEU A 44 2.26 4.95 8.21
CA LEU A 44 1.86 6.13 8.98
C LEU A 44 1.56 7.35 8.10
N ARG A 45 2.11 7.45 6.88
CA ARG A 45 1.71 8.53 5.97
C ARG A 45 0.25 8.40 5.49
N HIS A 46 -0.27 7.17 5.46
CA HIS A 46 -1.59 6.86 4.91
C HIS A 46 -2.69 6.71 5.94
N PHE A 47 -2.33 6.42 7.18
CA PHE A 47 -3.27 6.29 8.29
C PHE A 47 -2.95 7.32 9.37
N TYR A 48 -3.93 8.16 9.68
CA TYR A 48 -3.87 9.06 10.81
C TYR A 48 -3.94 8.24 12.10
N SER A 49 -2.98 8.47 13.01
CA SER A 49 -2.89 7.79 14.30
C SER A 49 -3.25 8.70 15.45
N VAL A 50 -4.07 8.19 16.38
CA VAL A 50 -4.42 8.84 17.65
C VAL A 50 -3.89 7.96 18.76
N TYR A 51 -3.05 8.52 19.63
CA TYR A 51 -2.50 7.83 20.80
C TYR A 51 -3.28 8.27 22.03
N ASP A 52 -4.20 7.43 22.51
CA ASP A 52 -4.99 7.65 23.70
C ASP A 52 -4.29 6.97 24.89
N PHE A 53 -3.48 7.75 25.62
CA PHE A 53 -2.74 7.28 26.79
C PHE A 53 -3.64 7.03 28.01
N ASP A 54 -4.81 7.65 28.09
CA ASP A 54 -5.73 7.42 29.21
C ASP A 54 -6.41 6.04 29.09
N LYS A 55 -6.53 5.51 27.87
CA LYS A 55 -7.15 4.21 27.59
C LYS A 55 -6.18 3.13 27.12
N ASP A 56 -4.87 3.41 27.08
CA ASP A 56 -3.85 2.53 26.51
C ASP A 56 -4.20 2.02 25.10
N GLN A 57 -4.68 2.92 24.22
CA GLN A 57 -5.18 2.56 22.89
C GLN A 57 -4.57 3.40 21.77
N VAL A 58 -4.45 2.78 20.60
CA VAL A 58 -4.10 3.46 19.35
C VAL A 58 -5.30 3.40 18.42
N GLY A 59 -5.84 4.57 18.09
CA GLY A 59 -6.84 4.74 17.05
C GLY A 59 -6.17 4.96 15.69
N LEU A 60 -6.73 4.37 14.64
CA LEU A 60 -6.27 4.52 13.27
C LEU A 60 -7.43 4.86 12.36
N GLY A 61 -7.21 5.76 11.40
CA GLY A 61 -8.19 6.11 10.37
C GLY A 61 -7.50 6.48 9.08
N VAL A 62 -8.21 6.38 7.95
CA VAL A 62 -7.66 6.76 6.65
C VAL A 62 -7.35 8.26 6.64
N ASN A 63 -6.10 8.62 6.35
CA ASN A 63 -5.70 10.01 6.14
C ASN A 63 -6.47 10.57 4.93
N ILE A 64 -7.02 11.78 5.05
CA ILE A 64 -7.78 12.45 3.98
C ILE A 64 -6.98 12.54 2.67
N HIS A 65 -5.66 12.68 2.74
CA HIS A 65 -4.77 12.76 1.57
C HIS A 65 -4.47 11.39 0.93
N SER A 66 -4.90 10.32 1.58
CA SER A 66 -4.74 8.93 1.15
C SER A 66 -6.06 8.24 0.82
N LYS A 67 -7.16 9.01 0.76
CA LYS A 67 -8.47 8.51 0.32
C LYS A 67 -8.34 7.87 -1.07
N GLY A 68 -8.79 6.63 -1.21
CA GLY A 68 -8.72 5.85 -2.45
C GLY A 68 -7.36 5.22 -2.75
N LYS A 69 -6.30 5.56 -2.00
CA LYS A 69 -4.95 4.96 -2.13
C LYS A 69 -4.73 3.79 -1.16
N VAL A 70 -5.45 3.80 -0.05
CA VAL A 70 -5.46 2.76 0.98
C VAL A 70 -6.90 2.51 1.43
N GLN A 71 -7.13 1.40 2.11
CA GLN A 71 -8.46 0.95 2.48
C GLN A 71 -8.52 0.53 3.96
N MET A 72 -9.68 0.75 4.57
CA MET A 72 -9.99 0.30 5.92
C MET A 72 -11.39 -0.30 5.91
N TYR A 73 -11.51 -1.55 6.34
CA TYR A 73 -12.77 -2.30 6.29
C TYR A 73 -12.82 -3.36 7.39
N LYS A 74 -14.00 -3.93 7.67
CA LYS A 74 -14.13 -5.02 8.64
C LYS A 74 -13.72 -6.35 8.00
N PRO A 75 -13.18 -7.30 8.76
CA PRO A 75 -12.88 -8.64 8.23
C PRO A 75 -14.09 -9.24 7.50
N GLY A 76 -13.89 -9.71 6.26
CA GLY A 76 -14.95 -10.24 5.40
C GLY A 76 -15.65 -9.20 4.50
N GLU A 77 -15.46 -7.90 4.75
CA GLU A 77 -16.08 -6.80 3.99
C GLU A 77 -15.07 -6.12 3.05
N ARG A 78 -14.12 -6.88 2.48
CA ARG A 78 -13.15 -6.31 1.53
C ARG A 78 -13.88 -5.76 0.29
N PRO A 79 -13.71 -4.47 -0.07
CA PRO A 79 -14.38 -3.90 -1.23
C PRO A 79 -13.97 -4.59 -2.54
N SER A 80 -14.90 -4.86 -3.45
CA SER A 80 -14.62 -5.52 -4.73
C SER A 80 -13.78 -4.68 -5.69
N ASP A 81 -13.84 -3.35 -5.58
CA ASP A 81 -13.04 -2.42 -6.40
C ASP A 81 -11.58 -2.28 -5.91
N SER A 82 -11.18 -3.00 -4.84
CA SER A 82 -9.81 -2.96 -4.30
C SER A 82 -8.73 -3.40 -5.29
N MET A 83 -9.12 -4.15 -6.34
CA MET A 83 -8.22 -4.66 -7.37
C MET A 83 -8.01 -3.71 -8.56
N LYS A 84 -8.84 -2.65 -8.73
CA LYS A 84 -8.68 -1.72 -9.86
C LYS A 84 -7.47 -0.80 -9.74
N THR A 85 -6.89 -0.65 -8.55
CA THR A 85 -5.67 0.15 -8.34
C THR A 85 -4.39 -0.62 -8.71
N GLU A 86 -4.48 -1.88 -9.13
CA GLU A 86 -3.31 -2.66 -9.60
C GLU A 86 -3.02 -2.48 -11.10
N ILE A 87 -3.92 -1.82 -11.84
CA ILE A 87 -3.75 -1.55 -13.27
C ILE A 87 -4.16 -0.10 -13.51
N SER A 88 -3.23 0.84 -13.35
CA SER A 88 -3.42 2.20 -13.85
C SER A 88 -3.73 2.12 -15.34
N GLU A 89 -4.92 2.58 -15.74
CA GLU A 89 -5.42 2.56 -17.13
C GLU A 89 -4.44 3.22 -18.12
N GLU A 90 -3.55 4.10 -17.65
CA GLU A 90 -2.44 4.69 -18.41
C GLU A 90 -1.47 3.65 -19.01
N ASN A 91 -1.28 2.49 -18.38
CA ASN A 91 -0.36 1.45 -18.87
C ASN A 91 -0.99 0.55 -19.93
N MET A 92 -2.32 0.51 -20.04
CA MET A 92 -3.01 -0.34 -21.01
C MET A 92 -2.95 0.27 -22.42
N GLU A 93 -3.04 1.58 -22.54
CA GLU A 93 -3.01 2.27 -23.83
C GLU A 93 -1.61 2.22 -24.50
N GLN A 94 -0.54 2.22 -23.69
CA GLN A 94 0.83 2.05 -24.20
C GLN A 94 1.14 0.60 -24.61
N ALA A 95 0.61 -0.39 -23.89
CA ALA A 95 0.80 -1.81 -24.21
C ALA A 95 0.03 -2.23 -25.47
N VAL A 96 -1.18 -1.70 -25.68
CA VAL A 96 -2.00 -2.01 -26.87
C VAL A 96 -1.39 -1.39 -28.14
N THR A 97 -0.87 -0.15 -28.04
CA THR A 97 -0.29 0.54 -29.21
C THR A 97 0.99 -0.15 -29.72
N GLN A 98 1.80 -0.74 -28.84
CA GLN A 98 3.02 -1.47 -29.22
C GLN A 98 2.72 -2.87 -29.79
N ALA A 99 1.67 -3.54 -29.31
CA ALA A 99 1.29 -4.86 -29.80
C ALA A 99 0.68 -4.85 -31.22
N VAL A 100 0.02 -3.75 -31.60
CA VAL A 100 -0.61 -3.62 -32.94
C VAL A 100 0.40 -3.38 -34.06
N GLN A 101 1.58 -2.81 -33.79
CA GLN A 101 2.59 -2.50 -34.82
C GLN A 101 3.46 -3.72 -35.22
N GLN A 102 3.50 -4.80 -34.43
CA GLN A 102 4.29 -5.99 -34.75
C GLN A 102 3.56 -7.04 -35.59
N GLN A 103 2.26 -6.86 -35.90
CA GLN A 103 1.49 -7.79 -36.73
C GLN A 103 1.23 -7.30 -38.17
N THR A 104 1.77 -6.15 -38.58
CA THR A 104 1.64 -5.62 -39.95
C THR A 104 2.98 -5.35 -40.65
N ALA A 105 4.04 -6.10 -40.33
CA ALA A 105 5.28 -6.11 -41.11
C ALA A 105 5.59 -7.54 -41.59
#